data_AF-A0A523F2H2-F1
#
_entry.id   AF-A0A523F2H2-F1
#
_cell.length_a   1.000
_cell.length_b   1.000
_cell.length_c   1.000
_cell.angle_alpha   90.00
_cell.angle_beta   90.00
_cell.angle_gamma   90.00
#
_symmetry.space_group_name_H-M   'P 1'
#
loop_
_entity.id
_entity.type
_entity.pdbx_description
1 polymer ?
#
loop_
_entity_poly.entity_id
_entity_poly.type
_entity_poly.pdbx_seq_one_letter_code
_entity_poly.pdbx_strand_id
1 'polypeptide(L)' 'MCGRFTQAYSWQEIRDLYDLTGAAQNLEPRYNIAPTQQIDVIHVPDDKTLLAKMRWGLIPPWWKKSAMDATG' A
#
# COMPACT_ATOMS: atom_id res chain seq x y z
N MET A 1 0.04 -15.71 11.09
CA MET A 1 0.74 -14.48 10.69
C MET A 1 0.80 -14.48 9.16
N CYS A 2 0.02 -13.64 8.48
CA CYS A 2 0.01 -13.58 7.01
C CYS A 2 1.25 -12.83 6.53
N GLY A 3 2.31 -13.57 6.17
CA GLY A 3 3.60 -12.99 5.77
C GLY A 3 3.68 -12.60 4.30
N ARG A 4 2.70 -12.97 3.46
CA ARG A 4 2.64 -12.63 2.04
C ARG A 4 1.20 -12.44 1.56
N PHE A 5 1.00 -11.63 0.52
CA PHE A 5 -0.29 -11.48 -0.13
C PHE A 5 -0.18 -11.14 -1.63
N THR A 6 -1.33 -11.17 -2.31
CA THR A 6 -1.50 -10.85 -3.73
C THR A 6 -2.28 -9.55 -3.89
N GLN A 7 -1.88 -8.73 -4.85
CA GLN A 7 -2.60 -7.56 -5.31
C GLN A 7 -2.75 -7.67 -6.83
N ALA A 8 -3.94 -7.95 -7.34
CA ALA A 8 -4.17 -8.20 -8.76
C ALA A 8 -5.30 -7.37 -9.38
N TYR A 9 -5.92 -6.50 -8.58
CA TYR A 9 -6.97 -5.61 -9.07
C TYR A 9 -6.39 -4.54 -9.99
N SER A 10 -7.10 -4.32 -11.10
CA SER A 10 -6.89 -3.19 -12.00
C SER A 10 -7.31 -1.87 -11.34
N TRP A 11 -6.84 -0.76 -11.92
CA TRP A 11 -7.24 0.57 -11.45
C TRP A 11 -8.77 0.77 -11.47
N GLN A 12 -9.43 0.29 -12.53
CA GLN A 12 -10.88 0.43 -12.66
C GLN A 12 -11.62 -0.30 -11.54
N GLU A 13 -11.24 -1.55 -11.24
CA GLU A 13 -11.87 -2.33 -10.18
C GLU A 13 -11.71 -1.69 -8.80
N ILE A 14 -10.52 -1.19 -8.45
CA ILE A 14 -10.31 -0.53 -7.16
C ILE A 14 -11.06 0.81 -7.11
N ARG A 15 -11.04 1.58 -8.20
CA ARG A 15 -11.75 2.86 -8.28
C ARG A 15 -13.24 2.68 -8.06
N ASP A 16 -13.85 1.69 -8.71
CA ASP A 16 -15.28 1.42 -8.60
C ASP A 16 -15.65 0.87 -7.21
N LEU A 17 -14.77 0.09 -6.59
CA LEU A 17 -15.00 -0.50 -5.26
C LEU A 17 -14.91 0.53 -4.12
N TYR A 18 -14.06 1.54 -4.24
CA TYR A 18 -13.73 2.48 -3.15
C TYR A 18 -14.01 3.95 -3.48
N ASP A 19 -14.65 4.23 -4.62
CA ASP A 19 -14.93 5.59 -5.12
C ASP A 19 -13.66 6.47 -5.11
N LEU A 20 -12.57 5.92 -5.66
CA LEU A 20 -11.28 6.60 -5.63
C LEU A 20 -11.31 7.89 -6.46
N THR A 21 -10.87 8.98 -5.82
CA THR A 21 -10.67 10.25 -6.50
C THR A 21 -9.25 10.29 -7.07
N GLY A 22 -9.11 10.53 -8.38
CA GLY A 22 -7.78 10.61 -9.01
C GLY A 22 -7.71 10.25 -10.49
N ALA A 23 -6.52 10.44 -11.06
CA ALA A 23 -6.18 10.03 -12.42
C ALA A 23 -6.01 8.52 -12.52
N ALA A 24 -6.22 7.97 -13.72
CA ALA A 24 -6.00 6.55 -13.97
C ALA A 24 -4.55 6.16 -13.69
N GLN A 25 -4.36 5.04 -12.99
CA GLN A 25 -3.04 4.49 -12.69
C GLN A 25 -2.85 3.16 -13.40
N ASN A 26 -1.62 2.84 -13.76
CA ASN A 26 -1.26 1.51 -14.26
C ASN A 26 -0.91 0.60 -13.08
N LEU A 27 -1.89 -0.15 -12.58
CA LEU A 27 -1.69 -1.11 -11.50
C LEU A 27 -1.30 -2.47 -12.09
N GLU A 28 -0.04 -2.86 -11.88
CA GLU A 28 0.44 -4.17 -12.30
C GLU A 28 0.12 -5.25 -11.23
N PRO A 29 -0.40 -6.43 -11.64
CA PRO A 29 -0.62 -7.53 -10.71
C PRO A 29 0.67 -8.03 -10.05
N ARG A 30 0.64 -8.19 -8.72
CA ARG A 30 1.74 -8.69 -7.89
C ARG A 30 1.24 -9.84 -7.01
N TYR A 31 1.73 -11.05 -7.28
CA TYR A 31 1.24 -12.29 -6.64
C TYR A 31 2.07 -12.77 -5.44
N ASN A 32 3.13 -12.05 -5.10
CA ASN A 32 4.04 -12.43 -4.02
C ASN A 32 4.60 -11.19 -3.32
N ILE A 33 3.71 -10.39 -2.74
CA ILE A 33 4.11 -9.24 -1.94
C ILE A 33 4.63 -9.76 -0.60
N ALA A 34 5.83 -9.33 -0.20
CA ALA A 34 6.51 -9.69 1.03
C ALA A 34 6.65 -8.47 1.96
N PRO A 35 6.91 -8.67 3.27
CA PRO A 35 7.07 -7.56 4.21
C PRO A 35 8.16 -6.61 3.73
N THR A 36 8.08 -5.36 4.17
CA THR A 36 8.97 -4.23 3.85
C THR A 36 8.92 -3.73 2.40
N GLN A 37 8.21 -4.42 1.50
CA GLN A 37 7.98 -3.93 0.14
C GLN A 37 7.03 -2.73 0.13
N GLN A 38 7.16 -1.88 -0.89
CA GLN A 38 6.16 -0.84 -1.18
C GLN A 38 4.89 -1.50 -1.73
N ILE A 39 3.73 -1.06 -1.27
CA ILE A 39 2.40 -1.57 -1.64
C ILE A 39 1.45 -0.41 -1.90
N ASP A 40 0.39 -0.65 -2.68
CA ASP A 40 -0.70 0.31 -2.82
C ASP A 40 -1.63 0.21 -1.62
N VAL A 41 -1.93 1.36 -1.02
CA VAL A 41 -2.80 1.49 0.15
C VAL A 41 -3.85 2.54 -0.15
N ILE A 42 -5.09 2.17 0.08
CA ILE A 42 -6.21 3.12 0.09
C ILE A 42 -6.25 3.76 1.47
N HIS A 43 -6.20 5.08 1.52
CA HIS A 43 -6.30 5.83 2.77
C HIS A 43 -7.14 7.10 2.57
N VAL A 44 -7.63 7.66 3.67
CA VAL A 44 -8.56 8.80 3.66
C VAL A 44 -7.97 10.00 4.40
N PRO A 45 -7.02 10.74 3.80
CA PRO A 45 -6.59 12.02 4.34
C PRO A 45 -7.62 13.11 4.02
N ASP A 46 -7.93 13.96 4.99
CA ASP A 46 -8.78 15.14 4.82
C ASP A 46 -10.11 14.85 4.06
N ASP A 47 -10.78 13.76 4.45
CA ASP A 47 -12.04 13.27 3.88
C ASP A 47 -12.00 12.89 2.37
N LYS A 48 -10.81 12.62 1.82
CA LYS A 48 -10.66 12.17 0.42
C LYS A 48 -10.13 10.75 0.35
N THR A 49 -10.82 9.85 -0.34
CA THR A 49 -10.32 8.50 -0.58
C THR A 49 -9.27 8.51 -1.70
N LEU A 50 -8.02 8.20 -1.34
CA LEU A 50 -6.86 8.23 -2.25
C LEU A 50 -6.10 6.90 -2.23
N LEU A 51 -5.43 6.60 -3.34
CA LEU A 51 -4.47 5.51 -3.45
C LEU A 51 -3.06 6.05 -3.31
N ALA A 52 -2.29 5.53 -2.36
CA ALA A 52 -0.90 5.93 -2.11
C ALA A 52 0.03 4.71 -1.98
N LYS A 53 1.31 4.90 -2.29
CA LYS A 53 2.35 3.89 -2.04
C LYS A 53 2.84 3.99 -0.60
N MET A 54 2.84 2.87 0.13
CA MET A 54 3.36 2.79 1.50
C MET A 54 4.23 1.55 1.70
N ARG A 55 5.15 1.61 2.66
CA ARG A 55 5.93 0.44 3.10
C ARG A 55 5.02 -0.52 3.86
N TRP A 56 5.02 -1.80 3.51
CA TRP A 56 4.38 -2.83 4.31
C TRP A 56 5.21 -3.18 5.55
N GLY A 57 5.01 -2.41 6.61
CA GLY A 57 5.65 -2.61 7.90
C GLY A 57 5.72 -1.29 8.64
N LEU A 58 4.99 -1.20 9.75
CA LEU A 58 4.89 0.00 10.55
C LEU A 58 6.24 0.36 11.16
N ILE A 59 6.67 1.61 10.97
CA ILE A 59 7.81 2.22 11.65
C ILE A 59 7.22 3.27 12.60
N PRO A 60 7.13 2.98 13.90
CA PRO A 60 6.57 3.94 14.84
C PRO A 60 7.43 5.21 14.94
N PRO A 61 6.83 6.39 15.16
CA PRO A 61 7.58 7.65 15.22
C PRO A 61 8.53 7.75 16.42
N TRP A 62 8.27 6.99 17.48
CA TRP A 62 9.14 6.91 18.67
C TRP A 62 10.36 6.02 18.46
N TRP A 63 10.45 5.33 17.32
CA TRP A 63 11.54 4.41 17.07
C TRP A 63 12.80 5.16 16.63
N LYS A 64 13.90 4.89 17.33
CA LYS A 64 15.18 5.59 17.14
C LYS A 64 16.13 4.92 16.14
N LYS A 65 15.71 3.80 15.54
CA LYS A 65 16.50 3.06 14.54
C LYS A 65 16.04 3.43 13.14
N SER A 66 16.90 3.19 12.15
CA SER A 66 16.58 3.45 10.76
C SER A 66 15.55 2.46 10.20
N ALA A 67 14.90 2.83 9.10
CA ALA A 67 14.00 1.92 8.36
C ALA A 67 14.72 0.67 7.83
N MET A 68 16.04 0.74 7.62
CA MET A 68 16.87 -0.42 7.27
C MET A 68 16.98 -1.42 8.43
N ASP A 69 17.09 -0.92 9.67
CA ASP A 69 17.11 -1.76 10.88
C ASP A 69 15.76 -2.46 11.13
N ALA A 70 14.71 -2.01 10.46
CA ALA A 70 13.36 -2.59 10.52
C ALA A 70 13.13 -3.75 9.56
N THR A 71 14.16 -4.14 8.81
CA THR A 71 14.08 -5.11 7.71
C THR A 71 15.00 -6.31 7.96
N GLY A 72 15.67 -6.37 9.12
CA GLY A 72 16.57 -7.43 9.55
C GLY A 72 15.88 -8.57 10.30
#